data_AF-A0A9W9PM63-F1
#
_entry.id   AF-A0A9W9PM63-F1
#
_cell.length_a   1.000
_cell.length_b   1.000
_cell.length_c   1.000
_cell.angle_alpha   90.00
_cell.angle_beta   90.00
_cell.angle_gamma   90.00
#
_symmetry.space_group_name_H-M   'P 1'
#
loop_
_entity.id
_entity.type
_entity.pdbx_description
1 polymer ?
#
loop_
_entity_poly.entity_id
_entity_poly.type
_entity_poly.pdbx_seq_one_letter_code
_entity_poly.pdbx_strand_id
1 'polypeptide(L)'
;MSPLRSISLWFSAAFLATAWNSPTNNTHCGHDLCTWWHDTGEINQHTPVQPGNVRQSHRYSVQVSIAREKEFFDSFVYESIPRNGNGRIFSPSDPPNSNTLDSSVDDGISIEPSIGLNMAWTQFEYSQDVVLKITTIDGSSLGPPEDVIVRPTSIQYSIALSNDGGIFIQIPFVETGRKFSVEFKNDLYAFQSDGNNYVSSGGDVVGIEPTNALVIFASPFLPLRHGPQNDKGNYDDHEAWPD
;
A
#
# COMPACT_ATOMS: atom_id res chain seq x y z
N MET A 1 -72.99 -0.26 -28.46
CA MET A 1 -72.37 -1.30 -27.62
C MET A 1 -70.90 -0.92 -27.47
N SER A 2 -70.55 -0.33 -26.33
CA SER A 2 -69.23 0.26 -26.06
C SER A 2 -68.27 -0.81 -25.50
N PRO A 3 -66.98 -0.81 -25.88
CA PRO A 3 -66.03 -1.78 -25.35
C PRO A 3 -65.45 -1.34 -23.99
N LEU A 4 -65.33 -2.31 -23.09
CA LEU A 4 -64.72 -2.20 -21.76
C LEU A 4 -63.21 -1.92 -21.88
N ARG A 5 -62.71 -0.93 -21.14
CA ARG A 5 -61.28 -0.66 -20.97
C ARG A 5 -60.68 -1.58 -19.90
N SER A 6 -59.62 -2.30 -20.27
CA SER A 6 -58.81 -3.10 -19.36
C SER A 6 -57.91 -2.19 -18.52
N ILE A 7 -57.91 -2.37 -17.20
CA ILE A 7 -57.06 -1.64 -16.24
C ILE A 7 -55.91 -2.57 -15.85
N SER A 8 -54.68 -2.25 -16.27
CA SER A 8 -53.48 -2.92 -15.75
C SER A 8 -53.04 -2.26 -14.45
N LEU A 9 -53.06 -3.03 -13.36
CA LEU A 9 -52.47 -2.65 -12.08
C LEU A 9 -51.00 -3.09 -12.06
N TRP A 10 -50.09 -2.13 -11.97
CA TRP A 10 -48.67 -2.38 -11.74
C TRP A 10 -48.41 -2.47 -10.23
N PHE A 11 -47.95 -3.63 -9.77
CA PHE A 11 -47.37 -3.76 -8.43
C PHE A 11 -45.92 -3.27 -8.47
N SER A 12 -45.63 -2.14 -7.81
CA SER A 12 -44.25 -1.76 -7.53
C SER A 12 -43.79 -2.47 -6.26
N ALA A 13 -42.87 -3.42 -6.40
CA ALA A 13 -42.15 -3.99 -5.27
C ALA A 13 -41.10 -2.96 -4.82
N ALA A 14 -41.29 -2.37 -3.63
CA ALA A 14 -40.27 -1.55 -3.00
C ALA A 14 -39.17 -2.47 -2.45
N PHE A 15 -38.01 -2.46 -3.09
CA PHE A 15 -36.79 -3.03 -2.51
C PHE A 15 -36.31 -2.08 -1.41
N LEU A 16 -36.37 -2.54 -0.15
CA LEU A 16 -35.66 -1.91 0.95
C LEU A 16 -34.16 -2.16 0.74
N ALA A 17 -33.47 -1.23 0.09
CA ALA A 17 -32.01 -1.18 0.12
C ALA A 17 -31.59 -0.82 1.54
N THR A 18 -31.13 -1.81 2.31
CA THR A 18 -30.40 -1.54 3.53
C THR A 18 -29.05 -0.94 3.12
N ALA A 19 -28.78 0.29 3.53
CA ALA A 19 -27.46 0.89 3.34
C ALA A 19 -26.44 0.03 4.09
N TRP A 20 -25.61 -0.69 3.33
CA TRP A 20 -24.41 -1.31 3.88
C TRP A 20 -23.46 -0.16 4.21
N ASN A 21 -23.33 0.19 5.48
CA ASN A 21 -22.21 1.01 5.94
C ASN A 21 -20.93 0.22 5.61
N SER A 22 -20.21 0.66 4.59
CA SER A 22 -18.84 0.20 4.37
C SER A 22 -18.06 0.55 5.64
N PRO A 23 -17.27 -0.38 6.23
CA PRO A 23 -16.47 -0.06 7.39
C PRO A 23 -15.58 1.14 7.06
N THR A 24 -15.73 2.23 7.80
CA THR A 24 -14.79 3.34 7.74
C THR A 24 -13.46 2.88 8.33
N ASN A 25 -12.34 3.22 7.70
CA ASN A 25 -11.02 2.87 8.23
C ASN A 25 -10.86 3.44 9.65
N ASN A 26 -10.30 2.65 10.55
CA ASN A 26 -10.14 2.98 11.95
C ASN A 26 -8.68 3.32 12.25
N THR A 27 -8.33 4.61 12.21
CA THR A 27 -6.97 5.10 12.52
C THR A 27 -6.87 5.61 13.95
N HIS A 28 -5.66 5.64 14.51
CA HIS A 28 -5.36 6.27 15.80
C HIS A 28 -4.21 7.27 15.64
N CYS A 29 -4.27 8.41 16.35
CA CYS A 29 -3.14 9.34 16.40
C CYS A 29 -3.04 10.01 17.77
N GLY A 30 -2.19 9.43 18.62
CA GLY A 30 -1.85 9.92 19.95
C GLY A 30 -0.34 10.08 20.14
N HIS A 31 0.09 10.25 21.39
CA HIS A 31 1.51 10.33 21.74
C HIS A 31 2.22 8.97 21.76
N ASP A 32 1.45 7.89 21.72
CA ASP A 32 1.85 6.48 21.80
C ASP A 32 2.01 5.84 20.41
N LEU A 33 1.02 6.05 19.54
CA LEU A 33 0.94 5.52 18.19
C LEU A 33 0.21 6.54 17.30
N CYS A 34 0.70 6.75 16.08
CA CYS A 34 -0.02 7.47 15.05
C CYS A 34 0.02 6.73 13.72
N THR A 35 -1.16 6.33 13.23
CA THR A 35 -1.42 5.80 11.90
C THR A 35 -2.32 6.77 11.14
N TRP A 36 -2.36 6.65 9.81
CA TRP A 36 -3.18 7.52 8.98
C TRP A 36 -3.71 6.78 7.76
N TRP A 37 -4.68 7.43 7.11
CA TRP A 37 -5.38 6.91 5.93
C TRP A 37 -5.55 8.00 4.85
N HIS A 38 -5.83 7.56 3.61
CA HIS A 38 -6.24 8.41 2.49
C HIS A 38 -7.59 7.93 1.96
N ASP A 39 -8.59 8.80 1.98
CA ASP A 39 -9.93 8.49 1.46
C ASP A 39 -9.94 8.34 -0.07
N THR A 40 -8.87 8.77 -0.74
CA THR A 40 -8.66 8.70 -2.20
C THR A 40 -7.68 7.58 -2.60
N GLY A 41 -7.57 6.54 -1.77
CA GLY A 41 -6.82 5.32 -2.12
C GLY A 41 -7.35 4.68 -3.42
N GLU A 42 -6.46 4.41 -4.36
CA GLU A 42 -6.79 3.75 -5.64
C GLU A 42 -5.94 2.49 -5.81
N ILE A 43 -6.59 1.33 -5.84
CA ILE A 43 -5.96 0.06 -6.22
C ILE A 43 -5.83 0.04 -7.75
N ASN A 44 -4.61 0.16 -8.25
CA ASN A 44 -4.31 0.17 -9.67
C ASN A 44 -2.89 -0.37 -9.89
N GLN A 45 -2.74 -1.35 -10.80
CA GLN A 45 -1.45 -2.01 -11.06
C GLN A 45 -0.89 -1.72 -12.46
N HIS A 46 -1.56 -0.90 -13.28
CA HIS A 46 -1.29 -0.85 -14.72
C HIS A 46 -1.17 0.56 -15.30
N THR A 47 -1.84 1.55 -14.71
CA THR A 47 -1.85 2.93 -15.22
C THR A 47 -1.48 3.91 -14.11
N PRO A 48 -1.22 5.19 -14.44
CA PRO A 48 -1.19 6.24 -13.43
C PRO A 48 -2.54 6.28 -12.71
N VAL A 49 -2.51 6.56 -11.42
CA VAL A 49 -3.73 6.85 -10.64
C VAL A 49 -4.28 8.22 -11.04
N GLN A 50 -5.54 8.49 -10.72
CA GLN A 50 -6.11 9.82 -10.96
C GLN A 50 -5.36 10.91 -10.18
N PRO A 51 -5.30 12.15 -10.71
CA PRO A 51 -4.85 13.30 -9.92
C PRO A 51 -5.66 13.40 -8.61
N GLY A 52 -4.98 13.54 -7.48
CA GLY A 52 -5.60 13.56 -6.14
C GLY A 52 -5.82 12.19 -5.51
N ASN A 53 -5.64 11.10 -6.26
CA ASN A 53 -5.61 9.75 -5.70
C ASN A 53 -4.20 9.34 -5.28
N VAL A 54 -4.14 8.35 -4.40
CA VAL A 54 -2.89 7.74 -3.92
C VAL A 54 -2.94 6.26 -4.23
N ARG A 55 -1.93 5.72 -4.92
CA ARG A 55 -1.89 4.28 -5.23
C ARG A 55 -1.82 3.47 -3.94
N GLN A 56 -2.83 2.65 -3.71
CA GLN A 56 -2.96 1.76 -2.56
C GLN A 56 -2.51 0.35 -2.95
N SER A 57 -1.91 -0.38 -2.00
CA SER A 57 -1.52 -1.76 -2.24
C SER A 57 -2.71 -2.60 -2.68
N HIS A 58 -2.50 -3.36 -3.75
CA HIS A 58 -3.50 -4.31 -4.23
C HIS A 58 -3.51 -5.61 -3.42
N ARG A 59 -2.44 -5.88 -2.66
CA ARG A 59 -2.21 -7.17 -2.00
C ARG A 59 -2.31 -7.09 -0.49
N TYR A 60 -1.73 -6.07 0.14
CA TYR A 60 -1.55 -6.05 1.60
C TYR A 60 -2.43 -5.02 2.29
N SER A 61 -2.99 -5.39 3.43
CA SER A 61 -3.53 -4.47 4.42
C SER A 61 -2.73 -4.59 5.71
N VAL A 62 -2.46 -3.46 6.35
CA VAL A 62 -1.67 -3.40 7.58
C VAL A 62 -2.45 -2.69 8.68
N GLN A 63 -2.42 -3.27 9.86
CA GLN A 63 -2.94 -2.66 11.08
C GLN A 63 -1.86 -2.67 12.17
N VAL A 64 -1.94 -1.71 13.09
CA VAL A 64 -0.99 -1.56 14.20
C VAL A 64 -1.75 -1.49 15.51
N SER A 65 -1.27 -2.20 16.52
CA SER A 65 -1.75 -2.13 17.89
C SER A 65 -0.60 -1.84 18.83
N ILE A 66 -0.87 -1.13 19.92
CA ILE A 66 0.09 -1.06 21.03
C ILE A 66 0.29 -2.47 21.61
N ALA A 67 1.52 -2.83 21.97
CA ALA A 67 1.80 -4.16 22.49
C ALA A 67 0.95 -4.47 23.73
N ARG A 68 0.36 -5.68 23.74
CA ARG A 68 -0.57 -6.20 24.76
C ARG A 68 -1.98 -5.60 24.71
N GLU A 69 -2.17 -4.52 23.97
CA GLU A 69 -3.49 -4.09 23.56
C GLU A 69 -3.97 -5.00 22.42
N LYS A 70 -5.29 -5.14 22.27
CA LYS A 70 -5.91 -5.99 21.24
C LYS A 70 -6.70 -5.16 20.24
N GLU A 71 -6.53 -3.85 20.29
CA GLU A 71 -7.18 -2.89 19.41
C GLU A 71 -6.23 -2.53 18.27
N PHE A 72 -6.63 -2.86 17.05
CA PHE A 72 -5.82 -2.67 15.85
C PHE A 72 -6.37 -1.49 15.04
N PHE A 73 -5.46 -0.59 14.65
CA PHE A 73 -5.75 0.59 13.85
C PHE A 73 -5.15 0.45 12.46
N ASP A 74 -5.91 0.83 11.44
CA ASP A 74 -5.50 0.76 10.05
C ASP A 74 -4.33 1.71 9.77
N SER A 75 -3.38 1.25 8.97
CA SER A 75 -2.23 2.03 8.50
C SER A 75 -2.16 1.91 6.99
N PHE A 76 -2.26 3.04 6.28
CA PHE A 76 -2.31 3.04 4.82
C PHE A 76 -1.09 2.32 4.22
N VAL A 77 -1.35 1.46 3.25
CA VAL A 77 -0.31 0.75 2.50
C VAL A 77 -0.24 1.35 1.11
N TYR A 78 0.80 2.13 0.85
CA TYR A 78 1.11 2.69 -0.46
C TYR A 78 1.65 1.59 -1.38
N GLU A 79 1.59 1.82 -2.70
CA GLU A 79 2.24 0.97 -3.69
C GLU A 79 2.90 1.79 -4.81
N SER A 80 4.05 1.33 -5.26
CA SER A 80 4.74 1.85 -6.44
C SER A 80 5.04 0.71 -7.39
N ILE A 81 4.81 0.95 -8.68
CA ILE A 81 5.00 -0.01 -9.76
C ILE A 81 6.06 0.51 -10.74
N PRO A 82 6.82 -0.36 -11.43
CA PRO A 82 7.74 0.02 -12.50
C PRO A 82 7.08 0.97 -13.51
N ARG A 83 7.80 2.04 -13.88
CA ARG A 83 7.31 3.11 -14.78
C ARG A 83 6.05 3.83 -14.30
N ASN A 84 5.63 3.62 -13.05
CA ASN A 84 4.46 4.26 -12.41
C ASN A 84 3.13 4.05 -13.16
N GLY A 85 3.05 3.08 -14.06
CA GLY A 85 1.92 2.86 -14.98
C GLY A 85 1.92 3.77 -16.22
N ASN A 86 2.86 4.71 -16.34
CA ASN A 86 3.04 5.53 -17.55
C ASN A 86 3.56 4.71 -18.74
N GLY A 87 4.31 3.64 -18.47
CA GLY A 87 4.99 2.87 -19.50
C GLY A 87 6.17 3.65 -20.12
N ARG A 88 6.60 3.23 -21.30
CA ARG A 88 7.75 3.81 -22.02
C ARG A 88 7.33 5.06 -22.80
N ILE A 89 7.18 6.18 -22.12
CA ILE A 89 6.77 7.45 -22.75
C ILE A 89 7.90 8.47 -22.79
N PHE A 90 7.91 9.32 -23.82
CA PHE A 90 8.91 10.38 -23.98
C PHE A 90 8.50 11.67 -23.25
N SER A 91 7.22 12.05 -23.31
CA SER A 91 6.67 13.23 -22.65
C SER A 91 5.69 12.83 -21.55
N PRO A 92 5.63 13.55 -20.40
CA PRO A 92 4.61 13.31 -19.38
C PRO A 92 3.17 13.55 -19.86
N SER A 93 2.98 14.20 -21.02
CA SER A 93 1.68 14.39 -21.66
C SER A 93 1.26 13.27 -22.60
N ASP A 94 2.13 12.30 -22.87
CA ASP A 94 1.83 11.19 -23.77
C ASP A 94 0.80 10.23 -23.12
N PRO A 95 -0.06 9.57 -23.90
CA PRO A 95 -0.96 8.57 -23.36
C PRO A 95 -0.18 7.45 -22.64
N PRO A 96 -0.64 6.98 -21.47
CA PRO A 96 0.02 5.88 -20.76
C PRO A 96 0.18 4.65 -21.65
N ASN A 97 1.34 4.01 -21.55
CA ASN A 97 1.71 2.79 -22.26
C ASN A 97 1.74 2.93 -23.80
N SER A 98 1.90 4.15 -24.33
CA SER A 98 1.92 4.43 -25.78
C SER A 98 3.26 4.14 -26.48
N ASN A 99 4.30 3.77 -25.74
CA ASN A 99 5.63 3.41 -26.25
C ASN A 99 6.26 4.49 -27.17
N THR A 100 6.14 5.76 -26.78
CA THR A 100 6.74 6.90 -27.48
C THR A 100 8.21 7.12 -27.15
N LEU A 101 8.73 6.51 -26.08
CA LEU A 101 10.16 6.49 -25.79
C LEU A 101 10.88 5.62 -26.82
N ASP A 102 11.98 6.13 -27.38
CA ASP A 102 12.76 5.43 -28.40
C ASP A 102 13.16 4.01 -27.95
N SER A 103 13.04 3.04 -28.87
CA SER A 103 13.25 1.62 -28.55
C SER A 103 14.71 1.26 -28.26
N SER A 104 15.67 2.11 -28.61
CA SER A 104 17.08 1.94 -28.26
C SER A 104 17.42 2.39 -26.83
N VAL A 105 16.50 3.08 -26.14
CA VAL A 105 16.72 3.56 -24.78
C VAL A 105 16.42 2.45 -23.78
N ASP A 106 17.43 2.03 -23.03
CA ASP A 106 17.23 1.24 -21.82
C ASP A 106 16.94 2.19 -20.64
N ASP A 107 15.74 2.06 -20.05
CA ASP A 107 15.32 2.83 -18.87
C ASP A 107 15.59 2.08 -17.56
N GLY A 108 16.34 0.98 -17.62
CA GLY A 108 16.67 0.11 -16.49
C GLY A 108 15.53 -0.83 -16.09
N ILE A 109 14.44 -0.88 -16.86
CA ILE A 109 13.28 -1.74 -16.62
C ILE A 109 13.06 -2.64 -17.85
N SER A 110 13.00 -3.94 -17.61
CA SER A 110 12.82 -4.98 -18.62
C SER A 110 11.65 -5.91 -18.24
N ILE A 111 11.93 -7.01 -17.52
CA ILE A 111 11.00 -8.08 -17.19
C ILE A 111 10.04 -7.72 -16.05
N GLU A 112 10.40 -6.76 -15.20
CA GLU A 112 9.73 -6.43 -13.94
C GLU A 112 8.21 -6.19 -14.09
N PRO A 113 7.73 -5.42 -15.10
CA PRO A 113 6.28 -5.26 -15.30
C PRO A 113 5.58 -6.57 -15.69
N SER A 114 6.25 -7.45 -16.43
CA SER A 114 5.65 -8.70 -16.94
C SER A 114 5.45 -9.76 -15.86
N ILE A 115 6.26 -9.71 -14.80
CA ILE A 115 6.16 -10.59 -13.64
C ILE A 115 5.34 -9.97 -12.50
N GLY A 116 4.87 -8.73 -12.67
CA GLY A 116 4.07 -8.01 -11.68
C GLY A 116 4.86 -7.42 -10.52
N LEU A 117 6.17 -7.17 -10.70
CA LEU A 117 7.02 -6.64 -9.64
C LEU A 117 6.51 -5.27 -9.17
N ASN A 118 6.40 -5.08 -7.86
CA ASN A 118 6.02 -3.81 -7.24
C ASN A 118 6.60 -3.68 -5.83
N MET A 119 6.54 -2.48 -5.28
CA MET A 119 6.94 -2.19 -3.91
C MET A 119 5.82 -1.47 -3.17
N ALA A 120 5.24 -2.16 -2.20
CA ALA A 120 4.33 -1.62 -1.23
C ALA A 120 5.05 -1.21 0.06
N TRP A 121 4.57 -0.17 0.72
CA TRP A 121 5.08 0.21 2.02
C TRP A 121 4.02 0.86 2.90
N THR A 122 4.24 0.82 4.20
CA THR A 122 3.45 1.56 5.18
C THR A 122 4.37 2.24 6.18
N GLN A 123 3.90 3.35 6.72
CA GLN A 123 4.59 4.10 7.75
C GLN A 123 3.61 4.44 8.86
N PHE A 124 4.10 4.39 10.09
CA PHE A 124 3.42 4.87 11.28
C PHE A 124 4.45 5.44 12.25
N GLU A 125 3.99 6.25 13.19
CA GLU A 125 4.80 6.77 14.28
C GLU A 125 4.50 6.03 15.59
N TYR A 126 5.52 5.77 16.40
CA TYR A 126 5.36 5.05 17.66
C TYR A 126 6.35 5.50 18.73
N SER A 127 5.97 5.38 20.01
CA SER A 127 6.82 5.69 21.17
C SER A 127 6.92 4.56 22.21
N GLN A 128 6.25 3.43 21.96
CA GLN A 128 6.27 2.22 22.79
C GLN A 128 6.15 0.98 21.92
N ASP A 129 6.38 -0.21 22.49
CA ASP A 129 6.29 -1.47 21.74
C ASP A 129 4.92 -1.62 21.05
N VAL A 130 4.92 -2.13 19.81
CA VAL A 130 3.70 -2.35 19.00
C VAL A 130 3.66 -3.75 18.42
N VAL A 131 2.46 -4.17 18.00
CA VAL A 131 2.21 -5.36 17.19
C VAL A 131 1.67 -4.92 15.84
N LEU A 132 2.40 -5.26 14.79
CA LEU A 132 1.95 -5.15 13.41
C LEU A 132 1.09 -6.36 13.07
N LYS A 133 -0.05 -6.17 12.40
CA LYS A 133 -0.83 -7.22 11.76
C LYS A 133 -0.83 -7.00 10.26
N ILE A 134 -0.42 -8.02 9.51
CA ILE A 134 -0.44 -8.03 8.04
C ILE A 134 -1.46 -9.06 7.60
N THR A 135 -2.36 -8.67 6.70
CA THR A 135 -3.32 -9.54 6.02
C THR A 135 -3.31 -9.24 4.52
N THR A 136 -3.93 -10.10 3.73
CA THR A 136 -4.11 -9.88 2.30
C THR A 136 -5.49 -9.33 1.98
N ILE A 137 -5.57 -8.44 1.00
CA ILE A 137 -6.84 -7.89 0.49
C ILE A 137 -7.52 -8.87 -0.47
N ASP A 138 -6.74 -9.64 -1.22
CA ASP A 138 -7.22 -10.62 -2.22
C ASP A 138 -7.67 -11.97 -1.61
N GLY A 139 -7.53 -12.14 -0.28
CA GLY A 139 -7.85 -13.36 0.45
C GLY A 139 -6.82 -14.50 0.28
N SER A 140 -5.69 -14.25 -0.37
CA SER A 140 -4.62 -15.24 -0.47
C SER A 140 -3.93 -15.50 0.88
N SER A 141 -3.28 -16.66 1.03
CA SER A 141 -2.57 -16.97 2.27
C SER A 141 -1.18 -16.33 2.27
N LEU A 142 -0.76 -15.74 3.40
CA LEU A 142 0.62 -15.30 3.63
C LEU A 142 1.57 -16.46 4.00
N GLY A 143 1.05 -17.68 4.18
CA GLY A 143 1.79 -18.81 4.72
C GLY A 143 1.94 -18.77 6.25
N PRO A 144 2.59 -19.78 6.84
CA PRO A 144 2.84 -19.84 8.27
C PRO A 144 4.02 -18.93 8.68
N PRO A 145 4.18 -18.58 9.97
CA PRO A 145 5.24 -17.69 10.46
C PRO A 145 6.67 -18.08 10.06
N GLU A 146 6.98 -19.37 9.95
CA GLU A 146 8.29 -19.89 9.53
C GLU A 146 8.63 -19.63 8.06
N ASP A 147 7.64 -19.28 7.23
CA ASP A 147 7.82 -18.90 5.83
C ASP A 147 7.94 -17.37 5.66
N VAL A 148 7.97 -16.61 6.77
CA VAL A 148 8.17 -15.16 6.78
C VAL A 148 9.64 -14.84 7.09
N ILE A 149 10.28 -14.08 6.20
CA ILE A 149 11.63 -13.54 6.40
C ILE A 149 11.51 -12.03 6.60
N VAL A 150 12.14 -11.51 7.65
CA VAL A 150 12.26 -10.06 7.86
C VAL A 150 13.70 -9.64 7.58
N ARG A 151 13.89 -8.66 6.68
CA ARG A 151 15.20 -8.08 6.36
C ARG A 151 15.33 -6.64 6.86
N PRO A 152 16.45 -6.23 7.46
CA PRO A 152 17.70 -6.99 7.58
C PRO A 152 17.63 -8.12 8.62
N THR A 153 18.20 -9.28 8.28
CA THR A 153 18.15 -10.49 9.12
C THR A 153 19.00 -10.40 10.40
N SER A 154 19.82 -9.35 10.53
CA SER A 154 20.56 -9.04 11.75
C SER A 154 19.66 -8.63 12.92
N ILE A 155 18.40 -8.28 12.66
CA ILE A 155 17.39 -7.95 13.67
C ILE A 155 16.32 -9.03 13.64
N GLN A 156 16.13 -9.70 14.78
CA GLN A 156 15.14 -10.76 14.93
C GLN A 156 13.84 -10.19 15.50
N TYR A 157 12.71 -10.65 14.96
CA TYR A 157 11.37 -10.25 15.39
C TYR A 157 10.58 -11.48 15.83
N SER A 158 9.68 -11.31 16.80
CA SER A 158 8.72 -12.35 17.14
C SER A 158 7.58 -12.31 16.12
N ILE A 159 7.37 -13.42 15.42
CA ILE A 159 6.35 -13.57 14.38
C ILE A 159 5.35 -14.64 14.81
N ALA A 160 4.05 -14.37 14.67
CA ALA A 160 2.98 -15.30 15.02
C ALA A 160 1.85 -15.26 13.99
N LEU A 161 1.07 -16.33 13.92
CA LEU A 161 -0.12 -16.42 13.08
C LEU A 161 -1.34 -15.92 13.88
N SER A 162 -2.18 -15.09 13.26
CA SER A 162 -3.48 -14.70 13.80
C SER A 162 -4.56 -15.73 13.44
N ASN A 163 -5.68 -15.73 14.17
CA ASN A 163 -6.76 -16.69 13.95
C ASN A 163 -7.42 -16.56 12.57
N ASP A 164 -7.33 -15.38 11.95
CA ASP A 164 -7.82 -15.08 10.61
C ASP A 164 -6.76 -15.25 9.52
N GLY A 165 -5.61 -15.88 9.83
CA GLY A 165 -4.56 -16.20 8.86
C GLY A 165 -3.61 -15.06 8.52
N GLY A 166 -3.71 -13.93 9.22
CA GLY A 166 -2.75 -12.84 9.15
C GLY A 166 -1.46 -13.14 9.94
N ILE A 167 -0.45 -12.30 9.72
CA ILE A 167 0.84 -12.39 10.38
C ILE A 167 1.00 -11.24 11.38
N PHE A 168 1.27 -11.59 12.63
CA PHE A 168 1.66 -10.66 13.68
C PHE A 168 3.18 -10.53 13.75
N ILE A 169 3.68 -9.31 13.84
CA ILE A 169 5.10 -9.01 14.06
C ILE A 169 5.21 -8.06 15.26
N GLN A 170 5.90 -8.48 16.32
CA GLN A 170 6.18 -7.62 17.48
C GLN A 170 7.35 -6.70 17.19
N ILE A 171 7.15 -5.38 17.30
CA ILE A 171 8.16 -4.37 16.99
C ILE A 171 8.49 -3.62 18.29
N PRO A 172 9.66 -3.87 18.90
CA PRO A 172 10.09 -3.10 20.06
C PRO A 172 10.35 -1.64 19.71
N PHE A 173 10.05 -0.74 20.63
CA PHE A 173 10.42 0.65 20.50
C PHE A 173 11.94 0.84 20.55
N VAL A 174 12.45 1.61 19.59
CA VAL A 174 13.82 2.10 19.57
C VAL A 174 13.83 3.53 19.05
N GLU A 175 14.67 4.39 19.63
CA GLU A 175 14.72 5.83 19.28
C GLU A 175 15.13 6.10 17.83
N THR A 176 15.78 5.15 17.15
CA THR A 176 16.14 5.25 15.73
C THR A 176 15.04 4.75 14.79
N GLY A 177 13.95 4.20 15.33
CA GLY A 177 12.92 3.47 14.61
C GLY A 177 13.43 2.17 13.97
N ARG A 178 12.54 1.55 13.19
CA ARG A 178 12.83 0.36 12.39
C ARG A 178 12.41 0.59 10.93
N LYS A 179 13.25 0.11 10.02
CA LYS A 179 12.96 0.04 8.58
C LYS A 179 13.30 -1.37 8.13
N PHE A 180 12.32 -2.13 7.71
CA PHE A 180 12.51 -3.53 7.36
C PHE A 180 11.55 -3.98 6.25
N SER A 181 11.97 -4.95 5.46
CA SER A 181 11.13 -5.65 4.50
C SER A 181 10.58 -6.92 5.14
N VAL A 182 9.31 -7.22 4.85
CA VAL A 182 8.63 -8.47 5.21
C VAL A 182 8.44 -9.26 3.92
N GLU A 183 9.04 -10.45 3.87
CA GLU A 183 9.09 -11.29 2.69
C GLU A 183 8.37 -12.61 2.98
N PHE A 184 7.38 -12.95 2.15
CA PHE A 184 6.63 -14.21 2.26
C PHE A 184 7.16 -15.20 1.23
N LYS A 185 7.51 -16.40 1.66
CA LYS A 185 8.13 -17.41 0.78
C LYS A 185 7.32 -17.74 -0.47
N ASN A 186 5.99 -17.74 -0.37
CA ASN A 186 5.09 -18.02 -1.49
C ASN A 186 4.92 -16.83 -2.46
N ASP A 187 5.57 -15.70 -2.19
CA ASP A 187 5.56 -14.49 -3.01
C ASP A 187 6.91 -14.22 -3.69
N LEU A 188 7.94 -15.01 -3.38
CA LEU A 188 9.29 -14.81 -3.89
C LEU A 188 9.39 -15.13 -5.39
N TYR A 189 10.02 -14.22 -6.13
CA TYR A 189 10.44 -14.39 -7.53
C TYR A 189 11.95 -14.62 -7.60
N ALA A 190 12.37 -15.62 -8.37
CA ALA A 190 13.78 -15.90 -8.63
C ALA A 190 14.20 -15.30 -9.98
N PHE A 191 14.93 -14.19 -9.93
CA PHE A 191 15.52 -13.56 -11.11
C PHE A 191 16.64 -14.44 -11.67
N GLN A 192 16.49 -14.82 -12.93
CA GLN A 192 17.49 -15.58 -13.70
C GLN A 192 18.10 -14.69 -14.76
N SER A 193 19.42 -14.79 -14.97
CA SER A 193 20.14 -14.06 -16.01
C SER A 193 21.04 -14.96 -16.84
N ASP A 194 21.14 -14.68 -18.14
CA ASP A 194 22.11 -15.30 -19.05
C ASP A 194 23.46 -14.56 -19.11
N GLY A 195 23.66 -13.59 -18.20
CA GLY A 195 24.81 -12.69 -18.16
C GLY A 195 24.64 -11.40 -18.95
N ASN A 196 23.57 -11.26 -19.75
CA ASN A 196 23.25 -10.04 -20.49
C ASN A 196 21.86 -9.50 -20.13
N ASN A 197 20.86 -10.36 -20.03
CA ASN A 197 19.46 -10.00 -19.78
C ASN A 197 18.87 -10.87 -18.67
N TYR A 198 17.72 -10.46 -18.14
CA TYR A 198 16.85 -11.38 -17.42
C TYR A 198 16.16 -12.34 -18.38
N VAL A 199 16.06 -13.61 -17.98
CA VAL A 199 15.45 -14.68 -18.75
C VAL A 199 14.40 -15.40 -17.92
N SER A 200 13.33 -15.89 -18.57
CA SER A 200 12.23 -16.59 -17.88
C SER A 200 12.56 -18.04 -17.51
N SER A 201 13.59 -18.63 -18.12
CA SER A 201 14.10 -19.97 -17.80
C SER A 201 15.53 -20.13 -18.29
N GLY A 202 16.31 -20.94 -17.57
CA GLY A 202 17.75 -21.12 -17.85
C GLY A 202 18.58 -19.96 -17.29
N GLY A 203 19.88 -19.97 -17.56
CA GLY A 203 20.80 -19.00 -16.95
C GLY A 203 21.06 -19.28 -15.46
N ASP A 204 21.63 -18.29 -14.77
CA ASP A 204 21.99 -18.35 -13.36
C ASP A 204 21.02 -17.51 -12.51
N VAL A 205 20.71 -17.99 -11.30
CA VAL A 205 19.93 -17.23 -10.33
C VAL A 205 20.78 -16.10 -9.76
N VAL A 206 20.33 -14.86 -9.97
CA VAL A 206 21.05 -13.64 -9.56
C VAL A 206 20.37 -12.88 -8.42
N GLY A 207 19.11 -13.20 -8.14
CA GLY A 207 18.34 -12.60 -7.05
C GLY A 207 17.10 -13.42 -6.72
N ILE A 208 16.71 -13.41 -5.44
CA ILE A 208 15.42 -13.94 -4.99
C ILE A 208 14.83 -12.90 -4.04
N GLU A 209 13.71 -12.32 -4.42
CA GLU A 209 13.05 -11.23 -3.69
C GLU A 209 11.53 -11.28 -3.91
N PRO A 210 10.72 -10.60 -3.09
CA PRO A 210 9.27 -10.61 -3.25
C PRO A 210 8.83 -10.05 -4.62
N THR A 211 7.83 -10.68 -5.22
CA THR A 211 7.10 -10.13 -6.36
C THR A 211 6.36 -8.86 -5.93
N ASN A 212 5.76 -8.92 -4.73
CA ASN A 212 5.03 -7.84 -4.10
C ASN A 212 5.77 -7.48 -2.80
N ALA A 213 6.78 -6.61 -2.89
CA ALA A 213 7.54 -6.25 -1.71
C ALA A 213 6.66 -5.47 -0.70
N LEU A 214 6.80 -5.78 0.60
CA LEU A 214 6.17 -5.01 1.67
C LEU A 214 7.25 -4.45 2.62
N VAL A 215 7.36 -3.13 2.67
CA VAL A 215 8.32 -2.41 3.54
C VAL A 215 7.59 -1.71 4.68
N ILE A 216 8.11 -1.86 5.89
CA ILE A 216 7.55 -1.24 7.10
C ILE A 216 8.51 -0.16 7.61
N PHE A 217 7.98 1.06 7.77
CA PHE A 217 8.68 2.17 8.42
C PHE A 217 8.03 2.49 9.78
N ALA A 218 8.49 1.82 10.83
CA ALA A 218 8.10 2.12 12.21
C ALA A 218 8.98 3.25 12.75
N SER A 219 8.48 4.48 12.72
CA SER A 219 9.29 5.68 12.94
C SER A 219 9.06 6.26 14.34
N PRO A 220 10.11 6.73 15.05
CA PRO A 220 9.88 7.53 16.24
C PRO A 220 9.22 8.85 15.84
N PHE A 221 8.45 9.45 16.74
CA PHE A 221 7.95 10.81 16.54
C PHE A 221 9.12 11.78 16.34
N LEU A 222 8.93 12.78 15.47
CA LEU A 222 9.93 13.82 15.26
C LEU A 222 10.23 14.58 16.58
N PRO A 223 11.51 14.89 16.86
CA PRO A 223 11.83 15.80 17.95
C PRO A 223 11.18 17.16 17.70
N LEU A 224 10.61 17.79 18.73
CA LEU A 224 9.90 19.09 18.69
C LEU A 224 10.64 20.23 17.96
N ARG A 225 11.95 20.10 17.72
CA ARG A 225 12.79 21.11 17.04
C ARG A 225 12.81 21.01 15.50
N HIS A 226 12.18 19.99 14.90
CA HIS A 226 12.28 19.73 13.46
C HIS A 226 10.98 19.96 12.67
N GLY A 227 9.88 20.31 13.34
CA GLY A 227 8.65 20.74 12.66
C GLY A 227 8.61 22.27 12.54
N PRO A 228 8.14 22.85 11.42
CA PRO A 228 7.77 24.25 11.42
C PRO A 228 6.70 24.46 12.49
N GLN A 229 7.01 25.32 13.47
CA GLN A 229 6.03 25.73 14.46
C GLN A 229 5.02 26.60 13.70
N ASN A 230 3.87 26.02 13.37
CA ASN A 230 2.76 26.78 12.80
C ASN A 230 2.20 27.68 13.91
N ASP A 231 2.89 28.79 14.19
CA ASP A 231 2.38 29.88 14.99
C ASP A 231 1.22 30.51 14.20
N LYS A 232 0.01 29.93 14.35
CA LYS A 232 -1.23 30.56 13.92
C LYS A 232 -1.51 31.74 14.84
N GLY A 233 -0.83 32.84 14.56
CA GLY A 233 -0.94 34.11 15.24
C GLY A 233 -0.50 35.27 14.34
N ASN A 234 -1.07 35.36 13.13
CA ASN A 234 -1.30 36.64 12.45
C ASN A 234 -2.24 36.45 11.25
N TYR A 235 -3.55 36.42 11.51
CA TYR A 235 -4.48 37.05 10.58
C TYR A 235 -4.53 38.51 11.02
N ASP A 236 -3.89 39.39 10.26
CA ASP A 236 -4.29 40.79 10.07
C ASP A 236 -3.48 41.40 8.92
N ASP A 237 -4.23 41.72 7.87
CA ASP A 237 -4.17 42.89 7.00
C ASP A 237 -2.97 43.17 6.07
N HIS A 238 -3.35 43.19 4.78
CA HIS A 238 -2.84 44.01 3.67
C HIS A 238 -1.40 43.79 3.18
N GLU A 239 -1.26 43.09 2.06
CA GLU A 239 -0.64 43.70 0.87
C GLU A 239 -1.05 42.97 -0.41
N ALA A 240 -1.61 43.73 -1.34
CA ALA A 240 -1.91 43.31 -2.70
C ALA A 240 -0.60 43.14 -3.47
N TRP A 241 -0.46 42.03 -4.19
CA TRP A 241 0.61 41.88 -5.18
C TRP A 241 0.25 42.71 -6.42
N PRO A 242 1.14 43.57 -6.94
CA PRO A 242 0.94 44.21 -8.22
C PRO A 242 1.17 43.21 -9.36
N ASP A 243 0.47 43.49 -10.47
CA ASP A 243 0.32 42.68 -11.70
C ASP A 243 1.61 42.09 -12.31
#